data_AF-A0A0L1KQS5-F1
#
_entry.id   AF-A0A0L1KQS5-F1
#
_cell.length_a   1.000
_cell.length_b   1.000
_cell.length_c   1.000
_cell.angle_alpha   90.00
_cell.angle_beta   90.00
_cell.angle_gamma   90.00
#
_symmetry.space_group_name_H-M   'P 1'
#
loop_
_entity.id
_entity.type
_entity.pdbx_description
1 polymer ?
#
loop_
_entity_poly.entity_id
_entity_poly.type
_entity_poly.pdbx_seq_one_letter_code
_entity_poly.pdbx_strand_id
1 'polypeptide(L)'
;MYAAVKLLRVPHGTNVLTRSGEPLRHFGKPTYSMAKVEDDPAKGYLAKLICSRKCVDFTYFPQLGLPKVDRDDPIPQFDEQRKIRYTFSSLLLGNMLAVLMGYSACAEESERGQTFRFTKEDESYRIRLTCTNAFTGDVIQREVVFCDVYAIGLKHYLRAALPWILA
;
A
#
# COMPACT_ATOMS: atom_id res chain seq x y z
N MET A 1 44.11 -1.71 14.21
CA MET A 1 43.93 -0.25 14.08
C MET A 1 42.44 0.03 14.22
N TYR A 2 41.98 0.45 15.40
CA TYR A 2 40.56 0.64 15.68
C TYR A 2 40.10 1.99 15.12
N ALA A 3 39.20 1.97 14.14
CA ALA A 3 38.58 3.18 13.61
C ALA A 3 37.47 3.66 14.56
N ALA A 4 37.55 4.92 14.97
CA ALA A 4 36.62 5.54 15.90
C ALA A 4 35.21 5.65 15.30
N VAL A 5 34.21 5.10 16.01
CA VAL A 5 32.79 5.30 15.71
C VAL A 5 32.36 6.65 16.28
N LYS A 6 32.09 7.62 15.40
CA LYS A 6 31.50 8.91 15.81
C LYS A 6 29.99 8.74 15.90
N LEU A 7 29.47 8.57 17.11
CA LEU A 7 28.03 8.56 17.40
C LEU A 7 27.48 9.97 17.23
N LEU A 8 26.83 10.23 16.10
CA LEU A 8 25.98 11.41 15.94
C LEU A 8 24.59 11.09 16.52
N ARG A 9 24.29 11.74 17.64
CA ARG A 9 22.98 11.71 18.29
C ARG A 9 22.02 12.53 17.42
N VAL A 10 21.10 11.86 16.73
CA VAL A 10 19.96 12.49 16.02
C VAL A 10 18.68 11.97 16.67
N PRO A 11 17.69 12.82 16.98
CA PRO A 11 16.51 12.38 17.70
C PRO A 11 15.59 11.58 16.75
N HIS A 12 15.30 10.32 17.11
CA HIS A 12 14.16 9.49 16.67
C HIS A 12 14.16 9.09 15.17
N GLY A 13 14.92 8.07 14.74
CA GLY A 13 14.51 6.64 14.63
C GLY A 13 14.04 6.32 13.19
N THR A 14 14.58 5.42 12.37
CA THR A 14 15.43 4.22 12.54
C THR A 14 16.28 4.05 11.27
N ASN A 15 17.61 3.91 11.39
CA ASN A 15 18.50 3.64 10.25
C ASN A 15 18.59 2.13 9.99
N VAL A 16 18.41 1.70 8.74
CA VAL A 16 18.94 0.41 8.26
C VAL A 16 20.28 0.70 7.59
N LEU A 17 21.35 0.14 8.13
CA LEU A 17 22.71 0.27 7.61
C LEU A 17 22.90 -0.58 6.34
N THR A 18 23.46 0.00 5.28
CA THR A 18 24.15 -0.77 4.22
C THR A 18 25.60 -0.29 4.08
N ARG A 19 26.47 -1.22 3.69
CA ARG A 19 27.94 -1.21 3.86
C ARG A 19 28.72 -0.21 2.99
N SER A 20 28.07 0.74 2.31
CA SER A 20 28.72 1.71 1.42
C SER A 20 28.26 3.12 1.76
N GLY A 21 29.18 3.92 2.32
CA GLY A 21 28.94 5.26 2.86
C GLY A 21 28.70 6.35 1.81
N GLU A 22 27.73 6.16 0.91
CA GLU A 22 27.22 7.25 0.08
C GLU A 22 25.91 7.81 0.65
N PRO A 23 25.77 9.15 0.77
CA PRO A 23 24.52 9.75 1.15
C PRO A 23 23.55 9.62 -0.03
N LEU A 24 22.63 8.67 0.05
CA LEU A 24 21.52 8.54 -0.89
C LEU A 24 20.62 9.78 -0.79
N ARG A 25 20.94 10.79 -1.60
CA ARG A 25 20.05 11.90 -1.92
C ARG A 25 18.91 11.31 -2.77
N HIS A 26 17.68 11.47 -2.26
CA HIS A 26 16.38 10.99 -2.78
C HIS A 26 16.01 9.52 -2.49
N PHE A 27 15.70 9.20 -1.23
CA PHE A 27 15.04 7.92 -0.91
C PHE A 27 13.54 7.98 -1.21
N GLY A 28 13.04 6.95 -1.89
CA GLY A 28 11.70 6.86 -2.48
C GLY A 28 10.55 7.16 -1.53
N LYS A 29 9.42 7.53 -2.14
CA LYS A 29 8.14 7.75 -1.45
C LYS A 29 7.83 6.59 -0.48
N PRO A 30 7.44 6.85 0.78
CA PRO A 30 7.08 5.79 1.72
C PRO A 30 6.08 4.83 1.08
N THR A 31 6.47 3.57 0.95
CA THR A 31 5.70 2.55 0.22
C THR A 31 5.44 1.36 1.12
N TYR A 32 4.22 0.85 1.08
CA TYR A 32 3.83 -0.41 1.70
C TYR A 32 3.19 -1.29 0.63
N SER A 33 3.57 -2.57 0.58
CA SER A 33 3.08 -3.47 -0.46
C SER A 33 2.81 -4.87 0.07
N MET A 34 1.78 -5.50 -0.47
CA MET A 34 1.42 -6.88 -0.23
C MET A 34 1.23 -7.59 -1.57
N ALA A 35 2.02 -8.61 -1.83
CA ALA A 35 1.88 -9.49 -2.98
C ALA A 35 1.20 -10.79 -2.52
N LYS A 36 0.19 -11.20 -3.26
CA LYS A 36 -0.51 -12.48 -3.12
C LYS A 36 -0.49 -13.15 -4.49
N VAL A 37 0.37 -14.14 -4.65
CA VAL A 37 0.49 -14.92 -5.89
C VAL A 37 -0.29 -16.22 -5.69
N GLU A 38 -1.14 -16.56 -6.65
CA GLU A 38 -2.09 -17.68 -6.59
C GLU A 38 -1.97 -18.55 -7.84
N ASP A 39 -2.29 -19.84 -7.73
CA ASP A 39 -2.34 -20.75 -8.88
C ASP A 39 -3.42 -20.34 -9.88
N ASP A 40 -4.54 -19.83 -9.39
CA ASP A 40 -5.57 -19.15 -10.17
C ASP A 40 -5.23 -17.65 -10.30
N PRO A 41 -4.76 -17.19 -11.47
CA PRO A 41 -4.30 -15.81 -11.65
C PRO A 41 -5.40 -14.77 -11.42
N ALA A 42 -6.68 -15.16 -11.53
CA ALA A 42 -7.80 -14.26 -11.28
C ALA A 42 -7.91 -13.83 -9.81
N LYS A 43 -7.29 -14.60 -8.88
CA LYS A 43 -7.29 -14.34 -7.44
C LYS A 43 -6.01 -13.67 -6.95
N GLY A 44 -4.94 -13.72 -7.74
CA GLY A 44 -3.65 -13.16 -7.40
C GLY A 44 -3.56 -11.65 -7.67
N TYR A 45 -2.79 -10.95 -6.85
CA TYR A 45 -2.60 -9.51 -6.97
C TYR A 45 -1.37 -8.97 -6.22
N LEU A 46 -1.01 -7.74 -6.55
CA LEU A 46 -0.12 -6.89 -5.77
C LEU A 46 -0.86 -5.62 -5.40
N ALA A 47 -0.95 -5.34 -4.10
CA ALA A 47 -1.48 -4.09 -3.57
C ALA A 47 -0.32 -3.20 -3.10
N LYS A 48 -0.30 -1.93 -3.51
CA LYS A 48 0.69 -0.94 -3.09
C LYS A 48 0.01 0.30 -2.53
N LEU A 49 0.53 0.82 -1.44
CA LEU A 49 0.22 2.12 -0.86
C LEU A 49 1.47 2.98 -0.96
N ILE A 50 1.36 4.14 -1.60
CA ILE A 50 2.49 5.05 -1.83
C ILE A 50 2.11 6.44 -1.31
N CYS A 51 2.90 6.98 -0.39
CA CYS A 51 2.67 8.32 0.15
C CYS A 51 3.35 9.37 -0.76
N SER A 52 2.57 10.29 -1.31
CA SER A 52 3.03 11.30 -2.27
C SER A 52 2.38 12.64 -1.98
N ARG A 53 3.16 13.70 -1.75
CA ARG A 53 2.69 15.11 -1.80
C ARG A 53 1.31 15.33 -1.14
N LYS A 54 1.17 14.96 0.14
CA LYS A 54 -0.06 15.10 0.95
C LYS A 54 -1.19 14.10 0.69
N CYS A 55 -1.01 13.11 -0.18
CA CYS A 55 -1.97 12.02 -0.36
C CYS A 55 -1.31 10.65 -0.25
N VAL A 56 -2.14 9.61 -0.16
CA VAL A 56 -1.71 8.22 -0.26
C VAL A 56 -2.41 7.63 -1.47
N ASP A 57 -1.61 7.06 -2.38
CA ASP A 57 -2.07 6.35 -3.54
C ASP A 57 -2.15 4.86 -3.25
N PHE A 58 -3.35 4.30 -3.35
CA PHE A 58 -3.55 2.87 -3.42
C PHE A 58 -3.52 2.42 -4.87
N THR A 59 -2.72 1.39 -5.18
CA THR A 59 -2.68 0.77 -6.50
C THR A 59 -2.80 -0.74 -6.38
N TYR A 60 -3.77 -1.31 -7.09
CA TYR A 60 -3.99 -2.74 -7.24
C TYR A 60 -3.49 -3.19 -8.61
N PHE A 61 -2.65 -4.21 -8.65
CA PHE A 61 -2.15 -4.85 -9.86
C PHE A 61 -2.66 -6.29 -9.89
N PRO A 62 -3.47 -6.72 -10.88
CA PRO A 62 -3.85 -8.12 -10.99
C PRO A 62 -2.64 -8.98 -11.36
N GLN A 63 -2.65 -10.27 -10.98
CA GLN A 63 -1.61 -11.20 -11.39
C GLN A 63 -1.65 -11.42 -12.91
N LEU A 64 -0.46 -11.47 -13.52
CA LEU A 64 -0.28 -11.72 -14.95
C LEU A 64 0.14 -13.18 -15.14
N GLY A 65 -0.81 -14.02 -15.57
CA GLY A 65 -0.55 -15.43 -15.84
C GLY A 65 -0.22 -16.24 -14.58
N LEU A 66 0.36 -17.43 -14.77
CA LEU A 66 0.68 -18.35 -13.69
C LEU A 66 1.80 -17.82 -12.78
N PRO A 67 1.95 -18.37 -11.57
CA PRO A 67 3.10 -18.09 -10.72
C PRO A 67 4.40 -18.38 -11.45
N LYS A 68 5.35 -17.45 -11.36
CA LYS A 68 6.68 -17.63 -11.94
C LYS A 68 7.44 -18.70 -11.16
N VAL A 69 7.95 -19.67 -11.90
CA VAL A 69 8.81 -20.74 -11.38
C VAL A 69 10.26 -20.47 -11.75
N ASP A 70 10.49 -19.93 -12.95
CA ASP A 70 11.81 -19.53 -13.42
C ASP A 70 12.17 -18.13 -12.90
N ARG A 71 13.34 -18.05 -12.28
CA ARG A 71 13.90 -16.81 -11.74
C ARG A 71 14.34 -15.86 -12.85
N ASP A 72 14.75 -16.38 -14.00
CA ASP A 72 15.31 -15.60 -15.12
C ASP A 72 14.25 -15.23 -16.16
N ASP A 73 13.00 -15.66 -15.98
CA ASP A 73 11.87 -15.26 -16.83
C ASP A 73 11.72 -13.71 -16.79
N PRO A 74 11.77 -13.01 -17.93
CA PRO A 74 11.66 -11.56 -17.98
C PRO A 74 10.21 -11.04 -17.83
N ILE A 75 9.20 -11.91 -17.92
CA ILE A 75 7.79 -11.50 -17.87
C ILE A 75 7.43 -11.02 -16.46
N PRO A 76 6.75 -9.88 -16.29
CA PRO A 76 6.35 -9.40 -14.97
C PRO A 76 5.26 -10.30 -14.35
N GLN A 77 5.33 -10.53 -13.05
CA GLN A 77 4.33 -11.34 -12.33
C GLN A 77 2.96 -10.66 -12.21
N PHE A 78 2.91 -9.33 -12.31
CA PHE A 78 1.70 -8.53 -12.14
C PHE A 78 1.50 -7.60 -13.33
N ASP A 79 0.25 -7.44 -13.75
CA ASP A 79 -0.12 -6.68 -14.94
C ASP A 79 -0.16 -5.17 -14.63
N GLU A 80 0.83 -4.42 -15.12
CA GLU A 80 0.88 -2.97 -14.97
C GLU A 80 -0.11 -2.22 -15.84
N GLN A 81 -0.58 -2.81 -16.93
CA GLN A 81 -1.52 -2.19 -17.86
C GLN A 81 -2.95 -2.22 -17.32
N ARG A 82 -3.29 -3.26 -16.56
CA ARG A 82 -4.61 -3.42 -15.90
C ARG A 82 -4.65 -2.96 -14.45
N LYS A 83 -3.67 -2.18 -14.01
CA LYS A 83 -3.64 -1.65 -12.64
C LYS A 83 -4.79 -0.69 -12.39
N ILE A 84 -5.34 -0.74 -11.18
CA ILE A 84 -6.37 0.19 -10.72
C ILE A 84 -5.75 1.07 -9.64
N ARG A 85 -5.89 2.40 -9.77
CA ARG A 85 -5.35 3.37 -8.82
C ARG A 85 -6.47 4.19 -8.21
N TYR A 86 -6.41 4.36 -6.90
CA TYR A 86 -7.28 5.23 -6.12
C TYR A 86 -6.40 6.13 -5.24
N THR A 87 -6.63 7.45 -5.29
CA THR A 87 -5.89 8.41 -4.46
C THR A 87 -6.77 8.82 -3.29
N PHE A 88 -6.30 8.61 -2.06
CA PHE A 88 -7.09 8.94 -0.88
C PHE A 88 -7.13 10.45 -0.66
N SER A 89 -8.33 10.98 -0.41
CA SER A 89 -8.47 12.32 0.15
C SER A 89 -7.97 12.35 1.60
N SER A 90 -7.67 13.55 2.09
CA SER A 90 -7.33 13.74 3.50
C SER A 90 -8.47 13.31 4.45
N LEU A 91 -9.73 13.45 4.02
CA LEU A 91 -10.90 13.02 4.79
C LEU A 91 -10.98 11.50 4.89
N LEU A 92 -10.83 10.79 3.76
CA LEU A 92 -10.80 9.33 3.74
C LEU A 92 -9.66 8.80 4.61
N LEU A 93 -8.47 9.40 4.52
CA LEU A 93 -7.32 9.05 5.36
C LEU A 93 -7.62 9.21 6.86
N GLY A 94 -8.25 10.31 7.25
CA GLY A 94 -8.72 10.52 8.63
C GLY A 94 -9.70 9.44 9.08
N ASN A 95 -10.67 9.10 8.24
CA ASN A 95 -11.65 8.05 8.52
C ASN A 95 -10.99 6.66 8.62
N MET A 96 -10.01 6.35 7.75
CA MET A 96 -9.25 5.10 7.84
C MET A 96 -8.47 5.00 9.15
N LEU A 97 -7.88 6.10 9.62
CA LEU A 97 -7.23 6.13 10.93
C LEU A 97 -8.21 5.93 12.08
N ALA A 98 -9.41 6.50 11.99
CA ALA A 98 -10.49 6.24 12.96
C ALA A 98 -10.85 4.74 13.00
N VAL A 99 -10.90 4.06 11.85
CA VAL A 99 -11.11 2.60 11.78
C VAL A 99 -9.95 1.83 12.43
N LEU A 100 -8.70 2.16 12.11
CA LEU A 100 -7.51 1.53 12.70
C LEU A 100 -7.41 1.69 14.23
N MET A 101 -8.01 2.76 14.76
CA MET A 101 -8.05 3.06 16.19
C MET A 101 -9.29 2.50 16.90
N GLY A 102 -10.25 1.94 16.16
CA GLY A 102 -11.49 1.40 16.72
C GLY A 102 -12.57 2.44 17.01
N TYR A 103 -12.44 3.66 16.50
CA TYR A 103 -13.48 4.70 16.62
C TYR A 103 -14.55 4.63 15.52
N SER A 104 -14.29 3.87 14.45
CA SER A 104 -15.25 3.60 13.38
C SER A 104 -15.15 2.14 12.93
N ALA A 105 -16.26 1.58 12.43
CA ALA A 105 -16.27 0.26 11.80
C ALA A 105 -15.80 0.29 10.34
N CYS A 106 -15.99 1.43 9.65
CA CYS A 106 -15.63 1.58 8.24
C CYS A 106 -15.28 3.02 7.84
N ALA A 107 -14.53 3.15 6.76
CA ALA A 107 -14.26 4.38 6.05
C ALA A 107 -14.61 4.16 4.57
N GLU A 108 -15.41 5.04 3.99
CA GLU A 108 -15.87 4.91 2.60
C GLU A 108 -15.80 6.26 1.91
N GLU A 109 -15.41 6.24 0.63
CA GLU A 109 -15.42 7.39 -0.25
C GLU A 109 -15.78 6.94 -1.65
N SER A 110 -16.55 7.77 -2.36
CA SER A 110 -16.88 7.55 -3.77
C SER A 110 -16.52 8.79 -4.58
N GLU A 111 -15.73 8.61 -5.62
CA GLU A 111 -15.32 9.68 -6.54
C GLU A 111 -15.20 9.12 -7.97
N ARG A 112 -15.74 9.87 -8.97
CA ARG A 112 -15.57 9.60 -10.42
C ARG A 112 -15.85 8.14 -10.83
N GLY A 113 -16.93 7.55 -10.32
CA GLY A 113 -17.32 6.18 -10.63
C GLY A 113 -16.48 5.10 -9.92
N GLN A 114 -15.60 5.49 -8.99
CA GLN A 114 -14.89 4.59 -8.11
C GLN A 114 -15.41 4.72 -6.69
N THR A 115 -15.61 3.60 -6.00
CA THR A 115 -15.94 3.54 -4.58
C THR A 115 -14.86 2.77 -3.87
N PHE A 116 -14.25 3.39 -2.88
CA PHE A 116 -13.27 2.78 -1.99
C PHE A 116 -13.90 2.59 -0.61
N ARG A 117 -13.85 1.38 -0.09
CA ARG A 117 -14.32 1.04 1.25
C ARG A 117 -13.24 0.31 2.03
N PHE A 118 -12.95 0.80 3.23
CA PHE A 118 -12.03 0.21 4.19
C PHE A 118 -12.79 -0.21 5.45
N THR A 119 -12.71 -1.48 5.80
CA THR A 119 -13.39 -2.05 6.98
C THR A 119 -12.40 -2.76 7.88
N LYS A 120 -12.68 -2.74 9.19
CA LYS A 120 -12.02 -3.63 10.15
C LYS A 120 -12.86 -4.91 10.28
N GLU A 121 -12.20 -6.06 10.27
CA GLU A 121 -12.81 -7.39 10.43
C GLU A 121 -12.01 -8.18 11.45
N ASP A 122 -12.50 -8.29 12.68
CA ASP A 122 -11.80 -8.89 13.82
C ASP A 122 -10.34 -8.38 13.95
N GLU A 123 -9.37 -9.20 13.54
CA GLU A 123 -7.93 -8.92 13.56
C GLU A 123 -7.34 -8.56 12.17
N SER A 124 -8.19 -8.31 11.19
CA SER A 124 -7.84 -7.99 9.81
C SER A 124 -8.45 -6.68 9.34
N TYR A 125 -7.98 -6.19 8.20
CA TYR A 125 -8.57 -5.06 7.50
C TYR A 125 -8.84 -5.43 6.05
N ARG A 126 -9.98 -4.97 5.52
CA ARG A 126 -10.37 -5.21 4.14
C ARG A 126 -10.49 -3.90 3.39
N ILE A 127 -9.88 -3.84 2.22
CA ILE A 127 -10.13 -2.82 1.20
C ILE A 127 -11.01 -3.45 0.13
N ARG A 128 -12.12 -2.81 -0.21
CA ARG A 128 -12.92 -3.09 -1.39
C ARG A 128 -12.90 -1.88 -2.31
N LEU A 129 -12.49 -2.10 -3.54
CA LEU A 129 -12.47 -1.10 -4.60
C LEU A 129 -13.47 -1.52 -5.67
N THR A 130 -14.45 -0.67 -5.92
CA THR A 130 -15.45 -0.86 -6.97
C THR A 130 -15.23 0.22 -8.01
N CYS A 131 -15.03 -0.16 -9.26
CA CYS A 131 -14.86 0.75 -10.38
C CYS A 131 -15.98 0.50 -11.39
N THR A 132 -16.73 1.55 -11.70
CA THR A 132 -17.76 1.51 -12.74
C THR A 132 -17.19 2.15 -14.00
N ASN A 133 -17.19 1.41 -15.11
CA ASN A 133 -16.80 1.95 -16.39
C ASN A 133 -17.87 2.96 -16.84
N ALA A 134 -17.47 4.22 -17.03
CA ALA A 134 -18.38 5.30 -17.40
C ALA A 134 -19.04 5.11 -18.79
N PHE A 135 -18.43 4.32 -19.67
CA PHE A 135 -18.92 4.11 -21.03
C PHE A 135 -19.76 2.84 -21.17
N THR A 136 -19.34 1.74 -20.55
CA THR A 136 -20.02 0.45 -20.68
C THR A 136 -21.00 0.17 -19.53
N GLY A 137 -20.87 0.86 -18.41
CA GLY A 137 -21.60 0.57 -17.18
C GLY A 137 -21.09 -0.67 -16.44
N ASP A 138 -20.06 -1.35 -16.95
CA ASP A 138 -19.51 -2.54 -16.31
C ASP A 138 -18.91 -2.21 -14.95
N VAL A 139 -19.22 -3.05 -13.97
CA VAL A 139 -18.72 -2.91 -12.59
C VAL A 139 -17.60 -3.91 -12.36
N ILE A 140 -16.42 -3.39 -12.04
CA ILE A 140 -15.25 -4.18 -11.65
C ILE A 140 -15.05 -4.01 -10.15
N GLN A 141 -15.16 -5.10 -9.40
CA GLN A 141 -14.85 -5.13 -7.97
C GLN A 141 -13.52 -5.84 -7.71
N ARG A 142 -12.68 -5.26 -6.87
CA ARG A 142 -11.45 -5.85 -6.35
C ARG A 142 -11.41 -5.75 -4.84
N GLU A 143 -10.83 -6.76 -4.21
CA GLU A 143 -10.74 -6.86 -2.76
C GLU A 143 -9.32 -7.21 -2.33
N VAL A 144 -8.87 -6.58 -1.24
CA VAL A 144 -7.58 -6.83 -0.61
C VAL A 144 -7.81 -6.99 0.88
N VAL A 145 -7.33 -8.08 1.45
CA VAL A 145 -7.46 -8.39 2.88
C VAL A 145 -6.06 -8.39 3.50
N PHE A 146 -5.85 -7.51 4.47
CA PHE A 146 -4.64 -7.43 5.27
C PHE A 146 -4.88 -8.19 6.57
N CYS A 147 -4.34 -9.41 6.68
CA CYS A 147 -4.37 -10.23 7.89
C CYS A 147 -2.98 -10.28 8.56
N ASP A 148 -2.94 -10.69 9.81
CA ASP A 148 -1.71 -10.97 10.56
C ASP A 148 -0.67 -9.83 10.51
N VAL A 149 0.56 -10.16 10.06
CA VAL A 149 1.65 -9.21 9.87
C VAL A 149 1.29 -8.08 8.90
N TYR A 150 0.40 -8.32 7.93
CA TYR A 150 -0.03 -7.28 7.00
C TYR A 150 -0.98 -6.27 7.65
N ALA A 151 -1.86 -6.73 8.55
CA ALA A 151 -2.71 -5.84 9.32
C ALA A 151 -1.88 -4.90 10.22
N ILE A 152 -0.87 -5.46 10.89
CA ILE A 152 0.07 -4.72 11.73
C ILE A 152 0.87 -3.72 10.88
N GLY A 153 1.43 -4.18 9.76
CA GLY A 153 2.21 -3.35 8.84
C GLY A 153 1.42 -2.16 8.29
N LEU A 154 0.16 -2.38 7.86
CA LEU A 154 -0.73 -1.32 7.39
C LEU A 154 -0.96 -0.24 8.45
N LYS A 155 -1.22 -0.66 9.70
CA LYS A 155 -1.46 0.26 10.83
C LYS A 155 -0.23 1.13 11.11
N HIS A 156 0.96 0.55 11.11
CA HIS A 156 2.21 1.31 11.29
C HIS A 156 2.48 2.22 10.10
N TYR A 157 2.27 1.75 8.88
CA TYR A 157 2.46 2.56 7.67
C TYR A 157 1.58 3.81 7.66
N LEU A 158 0.27 3.67 7.87
CA LEU A 158 -0.65 4.82 7.84
C LEU A 158 -0.38 5.82 8.97
N ARG A 159 0.04 5.33 10.15
CA ARG A 159 0.51 6.20 11.25
C ARG A 159 1.80 6.93 10.91
N ALA A 160 2.76 6.27 10.28
CA ALA A 160 4.02 6.88 9.85
C ALA A 160 3.85 7.84 8.66
N ALA A 161 2.80 7.66 7.86
CA ALA A 161 2.46 8.53 6.74
C ALA A 161 1.82 9.86 7.19
N LEU A 162 1.22 9.93 8.38
CA LEU A 162 0.52 11.12 8.88
C LEU A 162 1.32 12.43 8.78
N PRO A 163 2.59 12.50 9.24
CA PRO A 163 3.39 13.72 9.10
C PRO A 163 3.56 14.17 7.64
N TRP A 164 3.64 13.21 6.70
CA TRP A 164 3.78 13.49 5.26
C TRP A 164 2.48 13.96 4.61
N ILE A 165 1.34 13.59 5.21
CA ILE A 165 0.00 13.98 4.76
C ILE A 165 -0.34 15.39 5.29
N LEU A 166 0.06 15.69 6.53
CA LEU A 166 -0.31 16.91 7.25
C LEU A 166 0.66 18.08 7.07
N ALA A 167 1.91 17.85 6.64
CA ALA A 167 2.88 18.90 6.31
C ALA A 167 2.53 19.57 4.97
#